data_AF-A0A093D5W7-F1
#
_entry.id   AF-A0A093D5W7-F1
#
_cell.length_a   1.000
_cell.length_b   1.000
_cell.length_c   1.000
_cell.angle_alpha   90.00
_cell.angle_beta   90.00
_cell.angle_gamma   90.00
#
_symmetry.space_group_name_H-M   'P 1'
#
loop_
_entity.id
_entity.type
_entity.pdbx_description
1 polymer ?
#
loop_
_entity_poly.entity_id
_entity_poly.type
_entity_poly.pdbx_seq_one_letter_code
_entity_poly.pdbx_strand_id
1 'polypeptide(L)'
;MALETCGSCLSCLLIPLALWSIVVNVLLYFPNGKASHAASYQLPNYVWYFEGICFSGVMILLLAVVLITLERSVFYRCCQSESCNSTYRSFISIVLSLLGVAFSGYSCIIFTLGLIQGPFCNSAGGWDYIFKDTAGGYLTDYSAWSRCTEPVNIVEWNIILLSVLIALSGLQLIICFLKVAAVLKRTLCGTYSVFVQ
;
A
#
# COMPACT_ATOMS: atom_id res chain seq x y z
N MET A 1 -17.40 -9.21 -22.06
CA MET A 1 -17.75 -10.25 -21.06
C MET A 1 -16.58 -10.59 -20.12
N ALA A 2 -15.55 -11.36 -20.51
CA ALA A 2 -14.53 -11.84 -19.54
C ALA A 2 -13.77 -10.73 -18.75
N LEU A 3 -13.53 -9.56 -19.37
CA LEU A 3 -12.87 -8.41 -18.72
C LEU A 3 -13.79 -7.62 -17.77
N GLU A 4 -15.09 -7.88 -17.76
CA GLU A 4 -16.07 -7.16 -16.93
C GLU A 4 -16.17 -7.79 -15.54
N THR A 5 -16.28 -9.13 -15.48
CA THR A 5 -16.24 -9.90 -14.24
C THR A 5 -14.93 -9.72 -13.46
N CYS A 6 -13.82 -9.49 -14.17
CA CYS A 6 -12.50 -9.29 -13.58
C CYS A 6 -12.39 -7.98 -12.76
N GLY A 7 -13.04 -6.89 -13.20
CA GLY A 7 -12.90 -5.58 -12.55
C GLY A 7 -13.34 -5.57 -11.09
N SER A 8 -14.54 -6.10 -10.79
CA SER A 8 -15.05 -6.18 -9.43
C SER A 8 -14.24 -7.15 -8.57
N CYS A 9 -13.73 -8.26 -9.14
CA CYS A 9 -12.86 -9.20 -8.43
C CYS A 9 -11.55 -8.52 -7.98
N LEU A 10 -10.92 -7.76 -8.86
CA LEU A 10 -9.72 -6.96 -8.53
C LEU A 10 -9.99 -5.94 -7.42
N SER A 11 -11.17 -5.30 -7.40
CA SER A 11 -11.56 -4.41 -6.29
C SER A 11 -11.73 -5.16 -4.97
N CYS A 12 -12.36 -6.34 -4.99
CA CYS A 12 -12.55 -7.15 -3.80
C CYS A 12 -11.22 -7.66 -3.22
N LEU A 13 -10.20 -7.91 -4.05
CA LEU A 13 -8.85 -8.31 -3.60
C LEU A 13 -8.10 -7.17 -2.87
N LEU A 14 -8.36 -5.91 -3.19
CA LEU A 14 -7.74 -4.78 -2.48
C LEU A 14 -8.15 -4.71 -0.99
N ILE A 15 -9.35 -5.18 -0.62
CA ILE A 15 -9.85 -5.15 0.76
C ILE A 15 -8.99 -6.00 1.72
N PRO A 16 -8.80 -7.33 1.52
CA PRO A 16 -7.98 -8.14 2.42
C PRO A 16 -6.52 -7.70 2.41
N LEU A 17 -5.99 -7.21 1.27
CA LEU A 17 -4.63 -6.66 1.21
C LEU A 17 -4.48 -5.40 2.08
N ALA A 18 -5.44 -4.47 2.03
CA ALA A 18 -5.45 -3.26 2.86
C ALA A 18 -5.62 -3.59 4.35
N LEU A 19 -6.54 -4.50 4.70
CA LEU A 19 -6.72 -4.97 6.07
C LEU A 19 -5.45 -5.62 6.63
N TRP A 20 -4.81 -6.49 5.85
CA TRP A 20 -3.55 -7.11 6.25
C TRP A 20 -2.41 -6.08 6.37
N SER A 21 -2.34 -5.09 5.47
CA SER A 21 -1.39 -3.97 5.59
C SER A 21 -1.60 -3.19 6.90
N ILE A 22 -2.84 -2.90 7.30
CA ILE A 22 -3.15 -2.25 8.59
C ILE A 22 -2.62 -3.09 9.75
N VAL A 23 -2.91 -4.40 9.77
CA VAL A 23 -2.44 -5.31 10.84
C VAL A 23 -0.90 -5.34 10.93
N VAL A 24 -0.20 -5.44 9.80
CA VAL A 24 1.27 -5.51 9.76
C VAL A 24 1.90 -4.17 10.19
N ASN A 25 1.35 -3.03 9.79
CA ASN A 25 1.80 -1.73 10.29
C ASN A 25 1.56 -1.58 11.81
N VAL A 26 0.45 -2.09 12.35
CA VAL A 26 0.19 -2.08 13.81
C VAL A 26 1.18 -2.99 14.55
N LEU A 27 1.54 -4.15 14.00
CA LEU A 27 2.60 -5.01 14.57
C LEU A 27 3.98 -4.36 14.53
N LEU A 28 4.26 -3.55 13.51
CA LEU A 28 5.50 -2.78 13.39
C LEU A 28 5.61 -1.69 14.47
N TYR A 29 4.49 -1.12 14.90
CA TYR A 29 4.40 -0.17 16.01
C TYR A 29 4.70 -0.80 17.39
N PHE A 30 4.44 -2.09 17.58
CA PHE A 30 4.65 -2.82 18.85
C PHE A 30 5.82 -3.81 18.75
N PRO A 31 7.08 -3.36 18.87
CA PRO A 31 8.24 -4.26 18.82
C PRO A 31 8.14 -5.35 19.89
N ASN A 32 8.29 -6.62 19.46
CA ASN A 32 8.12 -7.82 20.30
C ASN A 32 6.78 -7.91 21.06
N GLY A 33 5.74 -7.18 20.63
CA GLY A 33 4.44 -7.14 21.32
C GLY A 33 4.46 -6.55 22.73
N LYS A 34 5.53 -5.85 23.15
CA LYS A 34 5.70 -5.33 24.51
C LYS A 34 5.47 -3.81 24.56
N ALA A 35 4.33 -3.40 25.10
CA ALA A 35 3.97 -1.99 25.27
C ALA A 35 4.92 -1.21 26.21
N SER A 36 5.66 -1.88 27.10
CA SER A 36 6.57 -1.24 28.08
C SER A 36 7.71 -0.44 27.44
N HIS A 37 8.08 -0.75 26.20
CA HIS A 37 9.14 -0.05 25.49
C HIS A 37 8.65 1.22 24.77
N ALA A 38 7.37 1.28 24.36
CA ALA A 38 6.82 2.38 23.58
C ALA A 38 6.83 3.75 24.31
N ALA A 39 6.86 3.75 25.64
CA ALA A 39 6.89 4.98 26.45
C ALA A 39 8.26 5.69 26.45
N SER A 40 9.34 5.00 26.07
CA SER A 40 10.72 5.53 26.17
C SER A 40 11.32 5.96 24.84
N TYR A 41 10.71 5.61 23.70
CA TYR A 41 11.19 6.04 22.38
C TYR A 41 10.80 7.48 22.13
N GLN A 42 11.79 8.37 22.21
CA GLN A 42 11.68 9.75 21.73
C GLN A 42 11.36 9.77 20.23
N LEU A 43 10.07 9.89 19.91
CA LEU A 43 9.44 10.53 18.74
C LEU A 43 9.53 9.96 17.31
N PRO A 44 10.50 10.29 16.42
CA PRO A 44 10.23 10.60 15.01
C PRO A 44 9.69 9.43 14.18
N ASN A 45 9.96 8.19 14.61
CA ASN A 45 9.37 6.98 13.99
C ASN A 45 7.84 6.98 13.99
N TYR A 46 7.19 7.71 14.92
CA TYR A 46 5.74 7.86 14.95
C TYR A 46 5.16 8.35 13.61
N VAL A 47 5.81 9.35 13.00
CA VAL A 47 5.31 9.99 11.77
C VAL A 47 5.31 8.98 10.60
N TRP A 48 6.45 8.31 10.40
CA TRP A 48 6.65 7.36 9.30
C TRP A 48 5.72 6.14 9.39
N TYR A 49 5.49 5.58 10.58
CA TYR A 49 4.56 4.46 10.74
C TYR A 49 3.10 4.87 10.59
N PHE A 50 2.73 6.08 11.03
CA PHE A 50 1.35 6.57 10.87
C PHE A 50 1.00 6.87 9.41
N GLU A 51 1.96 7.38 8.62
CA GLU A 51 1.84 7.51 7.17
C GLU A 51 1.59 6.16 6.49
N GLY A 52 2.30 5.09 6.90
CA GLY A 52 2.09 3.73 6.39
C GLY A 52 0.66 3.22 6.56
N ILE A 53 0.10 3.34 7.78
CA ILE A 53 -1.29 2.96 8.11
C ILE A 53 -2.30 3.78 7.29
N CYS A 54 -2.06 5.09 7.18
CA CYS A 54 -2.95 6.00 6.46
C CYS A 54 -3.00 5.67 4.96
N PHE A 55 -1.84 5.66 4.29
CA PHE A 55 -1.78 5.55 2.83
C PHE A 55 -1.97 4.13 2.31
N SER A 56 -1.27 3.12 2.84
CA SER A 56 -1.36 1.73 2.33
C SER A 56 -2.56 0.94 2.90
N GLY A 57 -3.12 1.42 4.01
CA GLY A 57 -4.24 0.83 4.72
C GLY A 57 -5.54 1.57 4.43
N VAL A 58 -5.80 2.64 5.18
CA VAL A 58 -7.11 3.32 5.21
C VAL A 58 -7.49 3.92 3.86
N MET A 59 -6.57 4.59 3.17
CA MET A 59 -6.85 5.20 1.87
C MET A 59 -7.11 4.14 0.79
N ILE A 60 -6.29 3.08 0.70
CA ILE A 60 -6.55 1.96 -0.24
C ILE A 60 -7.89 1.27 0.05
N LEU A 61 -8.23 1.07 1.33
CA LEU A 61 -9.52 0.48 1.72
C LEU A 61 -10.71 1.36 1.27
N LEU A 62 -10.62 2.68 1.48
CA LEU A 62 -11.65 3.63 1.04
C LEU A 62 -11.76 3.66 -0.50
N LEU A 63 -10.63 3.71 -1.21
CA LEU A 63 -10.61 3.63 -2.68
C LEU A 63 -11.26 2.33 -3.18
N ALA A 64 -10.96 1.19 -2.56
CA ALA A 64 -11.55 -0.10 -2.93
C ALA A 64 -13.09 -0.09 -2.76
N VAL A 65 -13.60 0.41 -1.63
CA VAL A 65 -15.06 0.49 -1.38
C VAL A 65 -15.75 1.43 -2.39
N VAL A 66 -15.16 2.58 -2.69
CA VAL A 66 -15.73 3.51 -3.69
C VAL A 66 -15.65 2.91 -5.11
N LEU A 67 -14.56 2.23 -5.47
CA LEU A 67 -14.43 1.50 -6.74
C LEU A 67 -15.51 0.41 -6.89
N ILE A 68 -15.73 -0.43 -5.88
CA ILE A 68 -16.79 -1.45 -5.88
C ILE A 68 -18.16 -0.80 -6.05
N THR A 69 -18.42 0.31 -5.34
CA THR A 69 -19.70 1.02 -5.40
C THR A 69 -19.98 1.57 -6.81
N LEU A 70 -18.96 2.15 -7.44
CA LEU A 70 -19.01 2.61 -8.83
C LEU A 70 -19.23 1.43 -9.80
N GLU A 71 -18.43 0.36 -9.71
CA GLU A 71 -18.51 -0.82 -10.58
C GLU A 71 -19.87 -1.54 -10.48
N ARG A 72 -20.42 -1.71 -9.26
CA ARG A 72 -21.74 -2.32 -9.02
C ARG A 72 -22.88 -1.51 -9.66
N SER A 73 -22.73 -0.18 -9.72
CA SER A 73 -23.70 0.71 -10.37
C SER A 73 -23.67 0.67 -11.91
N VAL A 74 -22.57 0.18 -12.51
CA VAL A 74 -22.44 0.04 -13.97
C VAL A 74 -23.19 -1.19 -14.47
N PHE A 75 -23.15 -2.32 -13.74
CA PHE A 75 -23.79 -3.57 -14.16
C PHE A 75 -25.32 -3.44 -14.33
N TYR A 76 -25.98 -2.65 -13.49
CA TYR A 76 -27.42 -2.36 -13.62
C TYR A 76 -27.78 -1.46 -14.82
N ARG A 77 -26.80 -0.77 -15.43
CA ARG A 77 -27.05 0.28 -16.43
C ARG A 77 -26.79 -0.12 -17.88
N CYS A 78 -26.26 -1.33 -18.13
CA CYS A 78 -26.14 -1.86 -19.50
C CYS A 78 -27.49 -2.03 -20.24
N CYS A 79 -28.63 -1.90 -19.53
CA CYS A 79 -29.97 -1.90 -20.12
C CYS A 79 -30.65 -0.52 -20.20
N GLN A 80 -29.98 0.60 -19.84
CA GLN A 80 -30.63 1.91 -19.90
C GLN A 80 -29.69 3.04 -20.33
N SER A 81 -29.96 3.55 -21.54
CA SER A 81 -29.29 4.69 -22.17
C SER A 81 -29.46 5.98 -21.35
N GLU A 82 -28.34 6.55 -20.88
CA GLU A 82 -28.25 7.97 -20.47
C GLU A 82 -26.84 8.52 -20.77
N SER A 83 -26.76 9.43 -21.74
CA SER A 83 -25.51 9.87 -22.37
C SER A 83 -24.70 10.93 -21.62
N CYS A 84 -25.16 11.43 -20.46
CA CYS A 84 -24.44 12.47 -19.69
C CYS A 84 -23.78 11.96 -18.40
N ASN A 85 -24.40 11.00 -17.70
CA ASN A 85 -23.93 10.47 -16.40
C ASN A 85 -22.76 9.46 -16.56
N SER A 86 -22.59 8.88 -17.75
CA SER A 86 -21.53 7.91 -18.06
C SER A 86 -20.13 8.52 -17.98
N THR A 87 -19.92 9.67 -18.65
CA THR A 87 -18.60 10.31 -18.78
C THR A 87 -18.01 10.73 -17.44
N TYR A 88 -18.83 11.35 -16.57
CA TYR A 88 -18.39 11.78 -15.23
C TYR A 88 -18.00 10.58 -14.34
N ARG A 89 -18.74 9.47 -14.39
CA ARG A 89 -18.41 8.24 -13.66
C ARG A 89 -17.13 7.59 -14.17
N SER A 90 -16.92 7.57 -15.50
CA SER A 90 -15.67 7.06 -16.08
C SER A 90 -14.48 7.90 -15.64
N PHE A 91 -14.61 9.24 -15.68
CA PHE A 91 -13.57 10.17 -15.21
C PHE A 91 -13.23 9.95 -13.73
N ILE A 92 -14.23 9.86 -12.84
CA ILE A 92 -13.99 9.51 -11.43
C ILE A 92 -13.26 8.18 -11.30
N SER A 93 -13.70 7.14 -12.01
CA SER A 93 -13.06 5.81 -11.92
C SER A 93 -11.60 5.82 -12.36
N ILE A 94 -11.24 6.61 -13.38
CA ILE A 94 -9.85 6.84 -13.81
C ILE A 94 -9.06 7.53 -12.69
N VAL A 95 -9.54 8.67 -12.19
CA VAL A 95 -8.87 9.45 -11.12
C VAL A 95 -8.66 8.59 -9.87
N LEU A 96 -9.68 7.84 -9.45
CA LEU A 96 -9.64 6.97 -8.28
C LEU A 96 -8.64 5.81 -8.45
N SER A 97 -8.53 5.25 -9.65
CA SER A 97 -7.55 4.21 -9.97
C SER A 97 -6.11 4.76 -10.00
N LEU A 98 -5.91 5.98 -10.51
CA LEU A 98 -4.61 6.67 -10.49
C LEU A 98 -4.19 7.03 -9.06
N LEU A 99 -5.10 7.48 -8.20
CA LEU A 99 -4.85 7.68 -6.77
C LEU A 99 -4.44 6.36 -6.08
N GLY A 100 -5.06 5.24 -6.44
CA GLY A 100 -4.67 3.91 -5.96
C GLY A 100 -3.22 3.55 -6.33
N VAL A 101 -2.81 3.83 -7.58
CA VAL A 101 -1.41 3.67 -8.01
C VAL A 101 -0.48 4.61 -7.23
N ALA A 102 -0.86 5.87 -7.05
CA ALA A 102 -0.04 6.87 -6.34
C ALA A 102 0.18 6.51 -4.86
N PHE A 103 -0.87 6.15 -4.10
CA PHE A 103 -0.73 5.76 -2.69
C PHE A 103 0.01 4.43 -2.52
N SER A 104 -0.25 3.44 -3.37
CA SER A 104 0.47 2.16 -3.34
C SER A 104 1.96 2.36 -3.67
N GLY A 105 2.28 3.18 -4.67
CA GLY A 105 3.64 3.50 -5.07
C GLY A 105 4.40 4.29 -4.00
N TYR A 106 3.77 5.33 -3.43
CA TYR A 106 4.33 6.09 -2.32
C TYR A 106 4.66 5.19 -1.12
N SER A 107 3.70 4.37 -0.67
CA SER A 107 3.94 3.47 0.46
C SER A 107 5.03 2.44 0.19
N CYS A 108 5.09 1.86 -1.02
CA CYS A 108 6.17 0.94 -1.41
C CYS A 108 7.57 1.60 -1.33
N ILE A 109 7.70 2.85 -1.80
CA ILE A 109 8.94 3.64 -1.68
C ILE A 109 9.28 3.87 -0.20
N ILE A 110 8.31 4.32 0.60
CA ILE A 110 8.49 4.61 2.03
C ILE A 110 8.92 3.37 2.82
N PHE A 111 8.29 2.21 2.60
CA PHE A 111 8.70 0.96 3.25
C PHE A 111 10.08 0.48 2.80
N THR A 112 10.44 0.68 1.52
CA THR A 112 11.78 0.37 1.01
C THR A 112 12.84 1.28 1.63
N LEU A 113 12.57 2.58 1.78
CA LEU A 113 13.48 3.52 2.45
C LEU A 113 13.65 3.18 3.94
N GLY A 114 12.55 2.82 4.63
CA GLY A 114 12.60 2.34 6.01
C GLY A 114 13.43 1.05 6.16
N LEU A 115 13.33 0.13 5.20
CA LEU A 115 14.14 -1.10 5.17
C LEU A 115 15.62 -0.84 4.86
N ILE A 116 15.96 0.19 4.09
CA ILE A 116 17.34 0.57 3.80
C ILE A 116 17.97 1.32 4.99
N GLN A 117 17.22 2.20 5.65
CA GLN A 117 17.66 2.95 6.83
C GLN A 117 17.84 2.05 8.06
N GLY A 118 17.01 1.01 8.18
CA GLY A 118 17.03 0.06 9.27
C GLY A 118 16.39 0.56 10.57
N PRO A 119 16.25 -0.32 11.58
CA PRO A 119 15.61 0.00 12.84
C PRO A 119 16.44 0.99 13.66
N PHE A 120 15.74 1.79 14.46
CA PHE A 120 16.35 2.54 15.55
C PHE A 120 16.65 1.60 16.73
N CYS A 121 17.91 1.55 17.18
CA CYS A 121 18.32 0.65 18.26
C CYS A 121 19.40 1.29 19.16
N ASN A 122 19.60 0.71 20.34
CA ASN A 122 20.67 1.09 21.25
C ASN A 122 21.95 0.30 20.93
N SER A 123 23.07 1.00 20.85
CA SER A 123 24.41 0.42 20.70
C SER A 123 25.36 1.01 21.75
N ALA A 124 26.64 0.62 21.71
CA ALA A 124 27.63 1.09 22.69
C ALA A 124 27.84 2.63 22.70
N GLY A 125 27.44 3.33 21.64
CA GLY A 125 27.44 4.79 21.55
C GLY A 125 26.11 5.48 21.89
N GLY A 126 25.07 4.74 22.28
CA GLY A 126 23.72 5.24 22.53
C GLY A 126 22.70 4.84 21.45
N TRP A 127 21.57 5.54 21.44
CA TRP A 127 20.43 5.29 20.55
C TRP A 127 20.59 6.00 19.20
N ASP A 128 20.76 5.25 18.11
CA ASP A 128 20.89 5.81 16.75
C ASP A 128 20.50 4.80 15.65
N TYR A 129 20.37 5.27 14.40
CA TYR A 129 20.19 4.46 13.19
C TYR A 129 21.53 3.93 12.68
N ILE A 130 22.13 2.98 13.40
CA ILE A 130 23.47 2.44 13.12
C ILE A 130 23.65 1.78 11.73
N PHE A 131 22.56 1.59 10.97
CA PHE A 131 22.53 1.00 9.64
C PHE A 131 22.27 2.00 8.51
N LYS A 132 22.03 3.28 8.83
CA LYS A 132 21.71 4.31 7.84
C LYS A 132 22.82 4.49 6.79
N ASP A 133 24.08 4.42 7.22
CA ASP A 133 25.26 4.60 6.36
C ASP A 133 25.68 3.32 5.62
N THR A 134 25.13 2.14 5.97
CA THR A 134 25.41 0.88 5.25
C THR A 134 24.48 0.64 4.07
N ALA A 135 23.51 1.55 3.80
CA ALA A 135 22.61 1.50 2.64
C ALA A 135 21.95 0.11 2.41
N GLY A 136 21.50 -0.53 3.49
CA GLY A 136 20.91 -1.88 3.46
C GLY A 136 21.92 -3.05 3.49
N GLY A 137 23.23 -2.81 3.58
CA GLY A 137 24.24 -3.89 3.67
C GLY A 137 24.08 -4.82 4.88
N TYR A 138 23.41 -4.34 5.94
CA TYR A 138 23.03 -5.16 7.09
C TYR A 138 22.01 -6.26 6.77
N LEU A 139 21.32 -6.19 5.63
CA LEU A 139 20.39 -7.24 5.16
C LEU A 139 21.16 -8.50 4.69
N THR A 140 22.39 -8.33 4.24
CA THR A 140 23.29 -9.44 3.83
C THR A 140 24.27 -9.84 4.92
N ASP A 141 24.67 -8.92 5.79
CA ASP A 141 25.60 -9.18 6.89
C ASP A 141 24.87 -9.37 8.23
N TYR A 142 24.47 -10.60 8.49
CA TYR A 142 23.87 -11.03 9.76
C TYR A 142 24.77 -10.75 10.98
N SER A 143 26.10 -10.66 10.81
CA SER A 143 27.00 -10.36 11.93
C SER A 143 26.80 -8.92 12.44
N ALA A 144 26.41 -8.00 11.54
CA ALA A 144 26.13 -6.61 11.88
C ALA A 144 24.92 -6.44 12.81
N TRP A 145 24.00 -7.42 12.88
CA TRP A 145 22.80 -7.36 13.74
C TRP A 145 23.18 -7.33 15.23
N SER A 146 24.31 -7.96 15.59
CA SER A 146 24.86 -7.97 16.96
C SER A 146 25.23 -6.58 17.50
N ARG A 147 25.33 -5.56 16.64
CA ARG A 147 25.60 -4.16 17.03
C ARG A 147 24.40 -3.49 17.70
N CYS A 148 23.17 -3.97 17.46
CA CYS A 148 21.99 -3.56 18.21
C CYS A 148 21.85 -4.42 19.46
N THR A 149 22.16 -3.86 20.62
CA THR A 149 22.09 -4.61 21.90
C THR A 149 20.67 -4.62 22.46
N GLU A 150 19.95 -3.51 22.30
CA GLU A 150 18.55 -3.38 22.72
C GLU A 150 17.70 -2.64 21.66
N PRO A 151 16.42 -3.02 21.46
CA PRO A 151 15.76 -4.21 21.99
C PRO A 151 16.14 -5.49 21.23
N VAL A 152 16.08 -6.63 21.94
CA VAL A 152 16.41 -7.96 21.40
C VAL A 152 15.57 -8.28 20.15
N ASN A 153 16.20 -8.82 19.10
CA ASN A 153 15.59 -9.23 17.82
C ASN A 153 14.85 -8.12 17.04
N ILE A 154 15.08 -6.84 17.35
CA ILE A 154 14.42 -5.71 16.66
C ILE A 154 14.72 -5.66 15.15
N VAL A 155 15.92 -6.10 14.76
CA VAL A 155 16.40 -6.09 13.37
C VAL A 155 15.59 -7.08 12.53
N GLU A 156 15.49 -8.32 12.98
CA GLU A 156 14.67 -9.36 12.34
C GLU A 156 13.19 -8.96 12.27
N TRP A 157 12.62 -8.45 13.37
CA TRP A 157 11.23 -7.98 13.43
C TRP A 157 10.92 -6.90 12.39
N ASN A 158 11.80 -5.89 12.26
CA ASN A 158 11.63 -4.82 11.27
C ASN A 158 11.81 -5.32 9.84
N ILE A 159 12.84 -6.15 9.56
CA ILE A 159 13.08 -6.71 8.22
C ILE A 159 11.87 -7.49 7.74
N ILE A 160 11.34 -8.40 8.57
CA ILE A 160 10.22 -9.27 8.20
C ILE A 160 8.96 -8.43 7.92
N LEU A 161 8.58 -7.54 8.83
CA LEU A 161 7.36 -6.76 8.70
C LEU A 161 7.44 -5.74 7.54
N LEU A 162 8.57 -5.03 7.37
CA LEU A 162 8.76 -4.11 6.24
C LEU A 162 8.77 -4.85 4.89
N SER A 163 9.44 -6.01 4.81
CA SER A 163 9.41 -6.86 3.61
C SER A 163 7.99 -7.31 3.24
N VAL A 164 7.18 -7.70 4.24
CA VAL A 164 5.76 -8.02 4.04
C VAL A 164 4.96 -6.79 3.57
N LEU A 165 5.22 -5.60 4.13
CA LEU A 165 4.57 -4.35 3.68
C LEU A 165 4.95 -3.96 2.25
N ILE A 166 6.20 -4.14 1.84
CA ILE A 166 6.66 -3.95 0.45
C ILE A 166 5.93 -4.93 -0.49
N ALA A 167 5.81 -6.20 -0.11
CA ALA A 167 5.11 -7.20 -0.91
C ALA A 167 3.61 -6.86 -1.07
N LEU A 168 2.93 -6.44 0.01
CA LEU A 168 1.52 -6.05 -0.03
C LEU A 168 1.28 -4.79 -0.88
N SER A 169 2.07 -3.73 -0.67
CA SER A 169 1.96 -2.48 -1.43
C SER A 169 2.34 -2.67 -2.91
N GLY A 170 3.30 -3.54 -3.20
CA GLY A 170 3.60 -4.00 -4.56
C GLY A 170 2.41 -4.72 -5.23
N LEU A 171 1.74 -5.64 -4.53
CA LEU A 171 0.53 -6.30 -5.04
C LEU A 171 -0.63 -5.32 -5.22
N GLN A 172 -0.85 -4.39 -4.29
CA GLN A 172 -1.84 -3.30 -4.43
C GLN A 172 -1.54 -2.45 -5.69
N LEU A 173 -0.27 -2.10 -5.92
CA LEU A 173 0.15 -1.33 -7.10
C LEU A 173 -0.12 -2.08 -8.40
N ILE A 174 0.20 -3.38 -8.47
CA ILE A 174 -0.08 -4.22 -9.65
C ILE A 174 -1.60 -4.28 -9.92
N ILE A 175 -2.42 -4.49 -8.89
CA ILE A 175 -3.88 -4.53 -9.02
C ILE A 175 -4.43 -3.18 -9.50
N CYS A 176 -3.96 -2.06 -8.93
CA CYS A 176 -4.35 -0.71 -9.35
C CYS A 176 -3.93 -0.41 -10.80
N PHE A 177 -2.74 -0.85 -11.23
CA PHE A 177 -2.28 -0.69 -12.61
C PHE A 177 -3.13 -1.51 -13.60
N LEU A 178 -3.45 -2.75 -13.26
CA LEU A 178 -4.38 -3.58 -14.05
C LEU A 178 -5.77 -2.94 -14.16
N LYS A 179 -6.25 -2.27 -13.10
CA LYS A 179 -7.49 -1.48 -13.14
C LYS A 179 -7.41 -0.28 -14.08
N VAL A 180 -6.34 0.53 -14.02
CA VAL A 180 -6.12 1.65 -14.95
C VAL A 180 -6.16 1.14 -16.41
N ALA A 181 -5.45 0.05 -16.71
CA ALA A 181 -5.45 -0.56 -18.04
C ALA A 181 -6.84 -1.07 -18.48
N ALA A 182 -7.61 -1.67 -17.57
CA ALA A 182 -8.97 -2.15 -17.86
C ALA A 182 -9.96 -0.99 -18.10
N VAL A 183 -9.89 0.08 -17.31
CA VAL A 183 -10.73 1.29 -17.45
C VAL A 183 -10.38 2.06 -18.73
N LEU A 184 -9.09 2.21 -19.05
CA LEU A 184 -8.64 2.85 -20.28
C LEU A 184 -9.14 2.10 -21.53
N LYS A 185 -9.05 0.76 -21.53
CA LYS A 185 -9.59 -0.08 -22.62
C LYS A 185 -11.11 0.10 -22.80
N ARG A 186 -11.89 0.17 -21.71
CA ARG A 186 -13.34 0.44 -21.77
C ARG A 186 -13.63 1.82 -22.35
N THR A 187 -12.90 2.84 -21.91
CA THR A 187 -13.08 4.22 -22.37
C THR A 187 -12.79 4.35 -23.86
N LEU A 188 -11.63 3.85 -24.33
CA LEU A 188 -11.27 3.85 -25.76
C LEU A 188 -12.30 3.11 -26.62
N CYS A 189 -12.70 1.89 -26.21
CA CYS A 189 -13.68 1.10 -26.96
C CYS A 189 -15.05 1.81 -27.04
N GLY A 190 -15.49 2.46 -25.95
CA GLY A 190 -16.70 3.28 -25.93
C GLY A 190 -16.61 4.51 -26.85
N THR A 191 -15.45 5.14 -26.97
CA THR A 191 -15.24 6.26 -27.91
C THR A 191 -15.34 5.79 -29.36
N TYR A 192 -14.81 4.61 -29.71
CA TYR A 192 -14.96 4.06 -31.07
C TYR A 192 -16.42 3.82 -31.47
N SER A 193 -17.28 3.36 -30.55
CA SER A 193 -18.72 3.22 -30.84
C SER A 193 -19.47 4.55 -31.05
N VAL A 194 -18.92 5.69 -30.61
CA VAL A 194 -19.54 7.02 -30.79
C VAL A 194 -19.13 7.68 -32.11
N PHE A 195 -18.04 7.24 -32.74
CA PHE A 195 -17.56 7.77 -34.03
C PHE A 195 -18.04 6.99 -35.27
N VAL A 196 -18.84 5.93 -35.09
CA VAL A 196 -19.30 5.03 -36.16
C VAL A 196 -20.84 5.01 -36.28
N GLN A 197 -21.51 6.02 -35.70
CA GLN A 197 -22.96 6.21 -35.77
C GLN A 197 -23.31 7.66 -36.18
#